data_AF-A0A286ETB7-F1
#
_entry.id   AF-A0A286ETB7-F1
#
_cell.length_a   1.000
_cell.length_b   1.000
_cell.length_c   1.000
_cell.angle_alpha   90.00
_cell.angle_beta   90.00
_cell.angle_gamma   90.00
#
_symmetry.space_group_name_H-M   'P 1'
#
loop_
_entity.id
_entity.type
_entity.pdbx_description
1 polymer ?
#
loop_
_entity_poly.entity_id
_entity_poly.type
_entity_poly.pdbx_seq_one_letter_code
_entity_poly.pdbx_strand_id
1 'polypeptide(L)'
;MPLKPGSEPANVGSPEDYSADHPAEHPSDWGWHGEWGVWRQIGGWISALILVLMTTATHYNAAGEIALLSTAALLVVGLIWDIQRQRTAWRR
;
A
#
# COMPACT_ATOMS: atom_id res chain seq x y z
N MET A 1 5.74 -7.39 50.28
CA MET A 1 4.86 -6.21 50.22
C MET A 1 3.79 -6.54 49.18
N PRO A 2 2.50 -6.66 49.52
CA PRO A 2 1.47 -7.05 48.56
C PRO A 2 1.26 -5.93 47.53
N LEU A 3 1.21 -6.28 46.24
CA LEU A 3 0.95 -5.33 45.16
C LEU A 3 -0.49 -4.78 45.28
N LYS A 4 -0.65 -3.48 45.02
CA LYS A 4 -1.96 -2.80 45.05
C LYS A 4 -2.73 -3.21 43.79
N PRO A 5 -3.95 -3.79 43.91
CA PRO A 5 -4.73 -4.18 42.74
C PRO A 5 -4.99 -2.95 41.86
N GLY A 6 -4.61 -3.02 40.58
CA GLY A 6 -4.71 -1.93 39.60
C GLY A 6 -3.52 -0.94 39.55
N SER A 7 -2.40 -1.26 40.20
CA SER A 7 -1.15 -0.47 40.09
C SER A 7 -0.18 -0.98 39.02
N GLU A 8 -0.56 -2.05 38.31
CA GLU A 8 0.24 -2.58 37.22
C GLU A 8 0.19 -1.61 36.04
N PRO A 9 1.35 -1.22 35.47
CA PRO A 9 1.37 -0.45 34.24
C PRO A 9 0.64 -1.26 33.17
N ALA A 10 -0.16 -0.59 32.33
CA ALA A 10 -0.86 -1.26 31.23
C ALA A 10 0.16 -2.03 30.40
N ASN A 11 0.07 -3.36 30.43
CA ASN A 11 0.90 -4.21 29.59
C ASN A 11 0.41 -4.06 28.15
N VAL A 12 1.00 -3.11 27.45
CA VAL A 12 0.74 -2.80 26.04
C VAL A 12 1.59 -3.66 25.09
N GLY A 13 2.39 -4.59 25.65
CA GLY A 13 3.21 -5.54 24.90
C GLY A 13 2.60 -6.95 24.91
N SER A 14 3.27 -7.88 24.24
CA SER A 14 2.96 -9.30 24.38
C SER A 14 3.26 -9.78 25.80
N PRO A 15 2.50 -10.75 26.34
CA PRO A 15 2.86 -11.43 27.58
C PRO A 15 4.31 -11.94 27.54
N GLU A 16 5.01 -11.82 28.66
CA GLU A 16 6.44 -12.16 28.78
C GLU A 16 6.75 -13.66 28.62
N ASP A 17 5.72 -14.50 28.63
CA ASP A 17 5.71 -15.94 28.39
C ASP A 17 5.24 -16.35 26.98
N TYR A 18 4.76 -15.42 26.14
CA TYR A 18 4.18 -15.73 24.84
C TYR A 18 5.12 -16.51 23.91
N SER A 19 6.41 -16.12 23.87
CA SER A 19 7.43 -16.78 23.02
C SER A 19 7.82 -18.18 23.51
N ALA A 20 7.63 -18.47 24.80
CA ALA A 20 7.96 -19.78 25.38
C ALA A 20 6.86 -20.81 25.06
N ASP A 21 5.60 -20.38 25.11
CA ASP A 21 4.45 -21.24 24.81
C ASP A 21 4.22 -21.39 23.30
N HIS A 22 4.63 -20.39 22.49
CA HIS A 22 4.37 -20.34 21.05
C HIS A 22 5.70 -20.13 20.28
N PRO A 23 6.66 -21.08 20.34
CA PRO A 23 8.02 -20.90 19.81
C PRO A 23 8.09 -20.79 18.28
N ALA A 24 7.01 -21.14 17.57
CA ALA A 24 6.89 -21.02 16.12
C ALA A 24 6.07 -19.79 15.68
N GLU A 25 5.54 -19.02 16.63
CA GLU A 25 4.64 -17.90 16.38
C GLU A 25 5.41 -16.59 16.51
N HIS A 26 5.57 -15.86 15.41
CA HIS A 26 6.21 -14.55 15.44
C HIS A 26 5.17 -13.44 15.32
N PRO A 27 5.33 -12.29 16.01
CA PRO A 27 4.44 -11.15 15.84
C PRO A 27 4.31 -10.66 14.39
N SER A 28 5.31 -10.97 13.54
CA SER A 28 5.30 -10.70 12.11
C SER A 28 4.36 -11.57 11.28
N ASP A 29 3.82 -12.65 11.85
CA ASP A 29 2.87 -13.55 11.16
C ASP A 29 1.43 -13.05 11.28
N TRP A 30 1.21 -12.13 12.23
CA TRP A 30 -0.09 -11.60 12.61
C TRP A 30 -0.28 -10.23 11.96
N GLY A 31 -0.64 -10.24 10.68
CA GLY A 31 -0.87 -9.02 9.93
C GLY A 31 -1.41 -9.29 8.53
N TRP A 32 -1.85 -8.24 7.84
CA TRP A 32 -2.12 -8.34 6.42
C TRP A 32 -0.79 -8.30 5.67
N HIS A 33 -0.33 -9.45 5.17
CA HIS A 33 0.89 -9.57 4.35
C HIS A 33 0.59 -9.65 2.85
N GLY A 34 -0.61 -9.24 2.43
CA GLY A 34 -1.01 -9.31 1.04
C GLY A 34 -0.18 -8.37 0.16
N GLU A 35 0.68 -8.96 -0.66
CA GLU A 35 1.32 -8.26 -1.76
C GLU A 35 0.35 -8.17 -2.95
N TRP A 36 0.20 -6.96 -3.48
CA TRP A 36 -0.72 -6.71 -4.59
C TRP A 36 -0.22 -7.27 -5.93
N GLY A 37 1.03 -7.74 -6.00
CA GLY A 37 1.61 -8.38 -7.19
C GLY A 37 1.29 -7.64 -8.49
N VAL A 38 0.70 -8.37 -9.45
CA VAL A 38 0.27 -7.84 -10.75
C VAL A 38 -0.97 -6.93 -10.67
N TRP A 39 -1.82 -7.09 -9.64
CA TRP A 39 -3.05 -6.32 -9.50
C TRP A 39 -2.79 -4.83 -9.30
N ARG A 40 -1.66 -4.46 -8.70
CA ARG A 40 -1.22 -3.07 -8.61
C ARG A 40 -1.04 -2.43 -10.00
N GLN A 41 -0.48 -3.17 -10.95
CA GLN A 41 -0.30 -2.68 -12.32
C GLN A 41 -1.62 -2.60 -13.07
N ILE A 42 -2.43 -3.66 -13.00
CA ILE A 42 -3.75 -3.69 -13.66
C ILE A 42 -4.62 -2.53 -13.16
N GLY A 43 -4.70 -2.33 -11.85
CA GLY A 43 -5.45 -1.22 -11.25
C GLY A 43 -4.95 0.15 -11.74
N GLY A 44 -3.64 0.35 -11.79
CA GLY A 44 -3.04 1.56 -12.32
C GLY A 44 -3.43 1.84 -13.78
N TRP A 45 -3.30 0.85 -14.67
CA TRP A 45 -3.66 1.03 -16.08
C TRP A 45 -5.17 1.28 -16.28
N ILE A 46 -6.02 0.62 -15.48
CA ILE A 46 -7.46 0.89 -15.47
C ILE A 46 -7.73 2.34 -15.05
N SER A 47 -7.09 2.82 -13.97
CA SER A 47 -7.24 4.22 -13.54
C SER A 47 -6.77 5.22 -14.61
N ALA A 48 -5.64 4.96 -15.27
CA ALA A 48 -5.16 5.80 -16.37
C ALA A 48 -6.19 5.87 -17.51
N LEU A 49 -6.76 4.72 -17.91
CA LEU A 49 -7.77 4.66 -18.96
C LEU A 49 -9.03 5.46 -18.58
N ILE A 50 -9.50 5.32 -17.33
CA ILE A 50 -10.67 6.06 -16.84
C ILE A 50 -10.42 7.57 -16.88
N LEU A 51 -9.26 8.04 -16.41
CA LEU A 51 -8.92 9.46 -16.43
C LEU A 51 -8.92 10.04 -17.86
N VAL A 52 -8.40 9.28 -18.82
CA VAL A 52 -8.43 9.67 -20.24
C VAL A 52 -9.87 9.68 -20.76
N LEU A 53 -10.69 8.68 -20.44
CA LEU A 53 -12.10 8.66 -20.87
C LEU A 53 -12.91 9.83 -20.29
N MET A 54 -12.63 10.26 -19.06
CA MET A 54 -13.30 11.40 -18.41
C MET A 54 -13.05 12.75 -19.10
N THR A 55 -12.06 12.87 -19.97
CA THR A 55 -11.85 14.07 -20.80
C THR A 55 -13.06 14.34 -21.70
N THR A 56 -13.73 13.29 -22.19
CA THR A 56 -14.95 13.42 -23.00
C THR A 56 -16.10 14.09 -22.26
N ALA A 57 -16.20 13.85 -20.95
CA ALA A 57 -17.19 14.50 -20.09
C ALA A 57 -16.78 15.94 -19.69
N THR A 58 -15.51 16.29 -19.83
CA THR A 58 -14.91 17.54 -19.31
C THR A 58 -14.52 18.52 -20.42
N HIS A 59 -14.84 18.24 -21.69
CA HIS A 59 -14.36 18.98 -22.87
C HIS A 59 -14.69 20.49 -22.90
N TYR A 60 -15.66 20.98 -22.13
CA TYR A 60 -15.95 22.42 -22.00
C TYR A 60 -15.06 23.14 -20.98
N ASN A 61 -14.31 22.40 -20.15
CA ASN A 61 -13.44 22.94 -19.11
C ASN A 61 -11.97 22.58 -19.41
N ALA A 62 -11.29 23.48 -20.11
CA ALA A 62 -9.88 23.28 -20.47
C ALA A 62 -8.97 23.04 -19.27
N ALA A 63 -9.20 23.71 -18.14
CA ALA A 63 -8.39 23.50 -16.93
C ALA A 63 -8.60 22.09 -16.36
N GLY A 64 -9.84 21.60 -16.35
CA GLY A 64 -10.19 20.24 -15.93
C GLY A 64 -9.61 19.18 -16.86
N GLU A 65 -9.66 19.40 -18.17
CA GLU A 65 -9.08 18.50 -19.16
C GLU A 65 -7.55 18.41 -19.01
N ILE A 66 -6.86 19.55 -18.87
CA ILE A 66 -5.41 19.58 -18.62
C ILE A 66 -5.06 18.86 -17.31
N ALA A 67 -5.86 19.02 -16.26
CA ALA A 67 -5.63 18.34 -14.99
C ALA A 67 -5.79 16.81 -15.13
N LEU A 68 -6.82 16.34 -15.84
CA LEU A 68 -7.04 14.91 -16.10
C LEU A 68 -5.89 14.30 -16.92
N LEU A 69 -5.51 14.96 -18.02
CA LEU A 69 -4.44 14.48 -18.90
C LEU A 69 -3.07 14.50 -18.22
N SER A 70 -2.75 15.55 -17.46
CA SER A 70 -1.48 15.62 -16.72
C SER A 70 -1.40 14.56 -15.62
N THR A 71 -2.50 14.31 -14.90
CA THR A 71 -2.58 13.23 -13.90
C THR A 71 -2.44 11.86 -14.54
N ALA A 72 -3.14 11.61 -15.65
CA ALA A 72 -3.04 10.36 -16.40
C ALA A 72 -1.60 10.13 -16.90
N ALA A 73 -0.96 11.16 -17.45
CA ALA A 73 0.43 11.08 -17.93
C ALA A 73 1.41 10.76 -16.81
N LEU A 74 1.30 11.43 -15.65
CA LEU A 74 2.13 11.15 -14.47
C LEU A 74 1.96 9.70 -14.00
N LEU A 75 0.72 9.21 -13.96
CA LEU A 75 0.42 7.85 -13.54
C LEU A 75 1.01 6.82 -14.51
N VAL A 76 0.85 7.02 -15.82
CA VAL A 76 1.44 6.16 -16.85
C VAL A 76 2.96 6.12 -16.75
N VAL A 77 3.63 7.28 -16.60
CA VAL A 77 5.08 7.35 -16.42
C VAL A 77 5.50 6.58 -15.16
N GLY A 78 4.77 6.75 -14.05
CA GLY A 78 5.00 6.02 -12.81
C GLY A 78 4.87 4.49 -12.98
N LEU A 79 3.84 4.02 -13.68
CA LEU A 79 3.62 2.60 -13.93
C LEU A 79 4.71 2.00 -14.82
N ILE A 80 5.14 2.71 -15.86
CA ILE A 80 6.24 2.27 -16.72
C ILE A 80 7.54 2.20 -15.93
N TRP A 81 7.83 3.23 -15.12
CA TRP A 81 9.02 3.23 -14.27
C TRP A 81 8.99 2.07 -13.27
N ASP A 82 7.84 1.81 -12.65
CA ASP A 82 7.65 0.70 -11.73
C ASP A 82 7.92 -0.65 -12.40
N ILE A 83 7.40 -0.90 -13.60
CA ILE A 83 7.70 -2.10 -14.39
C ILE A 83 9.21 -2.20 -14.64
N GLN A 84 9.84 -1.09 -15.05
CA GLN A 84 11.26 -1.08 -15.36
C GLN A 84 12.13 -1.35 -14.12
N ARG A 85 11.71 -0.84 -12.94
CA ARG A 85 12.37 -1.09 -11.66
C ARG A 85 12.22 -2.54 -11.23
N GLN A 86 11.03 -3.13 -11.34
CA GLN A 86 10.80 -4.54 -11.03
C GLN A 86 11.69 -5.45 -11.89
N ARG A 87 11.81 -5.15 -13.19
CA ARG A 87 12.66 -5.91 -14.13
C ARG A 87 14.16 -5.79 -13.85
N THR A 88 14.58 -4.79 -13.09
CA THR A 88 16.00 -4.52 -12.75
C THR A 88 16.33 -4.80 -11.28
N ALA A 89 15.36 -5.31 -10.50
CA ALA A 89 15.53 -5.59 -9.08
C ALA A 89 16.63 -6.61 -8.78
N TRP A 90 16.87 -7.56 -9.69
CA TRP A 90 17.93 -8.59 -9.58
C TRP A 90 19.36 -8.05 -9.74
N ARG A 91 19.54 -6.78 -10.13
CA ARG A 91 20.86 -6.13 -10.30
C ARG A 91 21.31 -5.37 -9.06
N ARG A 92 20.55 -5.42 -7.96
CA ARG A 92 20.88 -4.86 -6.66
C ARG A 92 20.95 -5.99 -5.64
#